data_AF-A0AAU4RJM9-F1
#
_entry.id   AF-A0AAU4RJM9-F1
#
_cell.length_a   1.000
_cell.length_b   1.000
_cell.length_c   1.000
_cell.angle_alpha   90.00
_cell.angle_beta   90.00
_cell.angle_gamma   90.00
#
_symmetry.space_group_name_H-M   'P 1'
#
loop_
_entity.id
_entity.type
_entity.pdbx_description
1 polymer ?
#
loop_
_entity_poly.entity_id
_entity_poly.type
_entity_poly.pdbx_seq_one_letter_code
_entity_poly.pdbx_strand_id
1 'polypeptide(L)'
;MQAETLAAFMGLTGAVVGAGVSTGAVIWQQRKTAQEAERTHLLGLAEAAANEVIRLTYAVEDHFEDGVPVTNMPDTHRQWFADLRMILRDLESQALRFPDPKVQQVVRWRHAEILRDPEGVAEEEDWPTARYRDICIHFPTVMGTVIRREPFPDGIWGQFPGAWPP
;
A
#
# COMPACT_ATOMS: atom_id res chain seq x y z
N MET A 1 45.32 -13.59 55.31
CA MET A 1 44.84 -12.87 54.11
C MET A 1 43.34 -12.65 54.29
N GLN A 2 42.90 -11.40 54.13
CA GLN A 2 41.70 -10.82 54.75
C GLN A 2 40.41 -11.06 53.96
N ALA A 3 39.28 -11.21 54.66
CA ALA A 3 37.93 -11.30 54.08
C ALA A 3 37.54 -10.04 53.29
N GLU A 4 38.16 -8.90 53.60
CA GLU A 4 37.92 -7.60 52.96
C GLU A 4 38.42 -7.55 51.51
N THR A 5 39.54 -8.21 51.17
CA THR A 5 40.04 -8.27 49.79
C THR A 5 39.20 -9.20 48.91
N LEU A 6 38.61 -10.25 49.48
CA LEU A 6 37.69 -11.14 48.76
C LEU A 6 36.33 -10.46 48.50
N ALA A 7 35.81 -9.71 49.48
CA ALA A 7 34.58 -8.94 49.33
C ALA A 7 34.72 -7.79 48.31
N ALA A 8 35.88 -7.11 48.28
CA ALA A 8 36.16 -6.08 47.28
C ALA A 8 36.21 -6.64 45.85
N PHE A 9 36.79 -7.83 45.66
CA PHE A 9 36.84 -8.49 44.35
C PHE A 9 35.45 -9.00 43.91
N MET A 10 34.69 -9.60 44.82
CA MET A 10 33.31 -10.03 44.57
C MET A 10 32.39 -8.84 44.24
N GLY A 11 32.53 -7.72 44.95
CA GLY A 11 31.78 -6.49 44.71
C GLY A 11 32.09 -5.86 43.35
N LEU A 12 33.37 -5.81 42.95
CA LEU A 12 33.78 -5.32 41.63
C LEU A 12 33.31 -6.24 40.50
N THR A 13 33.37 -7.56 40.70
CA THR A 13 32.90 -8.53 39.69
C THR A 13 31.39 -8.48 39.53
N GLY A 14 30.63 -8.35 40.64
CA GLY A 14 29.18 -8.17 40.62
C GLY A 14 28.74 -6.86 39.98
N ALA A 15 29.48 -5.77 40.19
CA ALA A 15 29.21 -4.47 39.55
C ALA A 15 29.42 -4.50 38.03
N VAL A 16 30.47 -5.20 37.55
CA VAL A 16 30.73 -5.33 36.10
C VAL A 16 29.67 -6.20 35.41
N VAL A 17 29.24 -7.29 36.04
CA VAL A 17 28.16 -8.15 35.51
C VAL A 17 26.82 -7.41 35.54
N GLY A 18 26.51 -6.70 36.64
CA GLY A 18 25.30 -5.89 36.75
C GLY A 18 25.24 -4.75 35.73
N ALA A 19 26.35 -4.06 35.48
CA ALA A 19 26.46 -3.02 34.45
C ALA A 19 26.37 -3.60 33.02
N GLY A 20 26.96 -4.77 32.77
CA GLY A 20 26.91 -5.43 31.45
C GLY A 20 25.51 -5.95 31.10
N VAL A 21 24.82 -6.57 32.05
CA VAL A 21 23.44 -7.09 31.85
C VAL A 21 22.44 -5.94 31.73
N SER A 22 22.57 -4.88 32.54
CA SER A 22 21.71 -3.70 32.42
C SER A 22 21.91 -2.95 31.10
N THR A 23 23.16 -2.77 30.67
CA THR A 23 23.47 -2.13 29.37
C THR A 23 22.99 -2.99 28.20
N GLY A 24 23.17 -4.31 28.25
CA GLY A 24 22.68 -5.24 27.25
C GLY A 24 21.15 -5.28 27.14
N ALA A 25 20.45 -5.26 28.28
CA ALA A 25 19.00 -5.19 28.34
C ALA A 25 18.47 -3.88 27.75
N VAL A 26 19.10 -2.74 28.05
CA VAL A 26 18.73 -1.44 27.48
C VAL A 26 18.94 -1.41 25.97
N ILE A 27 20.05 -1.93 25.45
CA ILE A 27 20.31 -1.99 24.00
C ILE A 27 19.30 -2.92 23.31
N TRP A 28 19.01 -4.08 23.89
CA TRP A 28 18.00 -5.00 23.35
C TRP A 28 16.61 -4.36 23.35
N GLN A 29 16.24 -3.68 24.44
CA GLN A 29 14.97 -2.98 24.57
C GLN A 29 14.86 -1.84 23.56
N GLN A 30 15.91 -1.02 23.39
CA GLN A 30 15.97 0.03 22.37
C GLN A 30 15.84 -0.53 20.95
N ARG A 31 16.52 -1.64 20.64
CA ARG A 31 16.40 -2.30 19.33
C ARG A 31 14.99 -2.82 19.07
N LYS A 32 14.38 -3.45 20.07
CA LYS A 32 13.00 -3.93 19.98
C LYS A 32 12.01 -2.78 19.76
N THR A 33 12.15 -1.68 20.52
CA THR A 33 11.31 -0.50 20.35
C THR A 33 11.52 0.18 18.99
N ALA A 34 12.75 0.24 18.48
CA ALA A 34 13.03 0.75 17.14
C ALA A 34 12.36 -0.09 16.05
N GLN A 35 12.43 -1.42 16.16
CA GLN A 35 11.76 -2.34 15.23
C GLN A 35 10.23 -2.22 15.29
N GLU A 36 9.65 -2.08 16.48
CA GLU A 36 8.21 -1.87 16.65
C GLU A 36 7.75 -0.51 16.10
N ALA A 37 8.57 0.53 16.26
CA ALA A 37 8.32 1.85 15.68
C ALA A 37 8.39 1.82 14.16
N GLU A 38 9.40 1.16 13.58
CA GLU A 38 9.53 0.97 12.14
C GLU A 38 8.34 0.20 11.57
N ARG A 39 7.94 -0.90 12.23
CA ARG A 39 6.76 -1.67 11.82
C ARG A 39 5.49 -0.83 11.86
N THR A 40 5.27 -0.07 12.92
CA THR A 40 4.12 0.83 13.05
C THR A 40 4.15 1.91 11.96
N HIS A 41 5.33 2.47 11.66
CA HIS A 41 5.49 3.48 10.62
C HIS A 41 5.14 2.93 9.23
N LEU A 42 5.68 1.76 8.86
CA LEU A 42 5.38 1.10 7.59
C LEU A 42 3.90 0.75 7.46
N LEU A 43 3.26 0.32 8.55
CA LEU A 43 1.82 0.09 8.57
C LEU A 43 1.03 1.38 8.35
N GLY A 44 1.43 2.48 8.99
CA GLY A 44 0.79 3.78 8.77
C GLY A 44 0.94 4.28 7.33
N LEU A 45 2.09 4.04 6.69
CA LEU A 45 2.30 4.35 5.27
C LEU A 45 1.38 3.52 4.35
N ALA A 46 1.21 2.23 4.66
CA ALA A 46 0.32 1.36 3.89
C ALA A 46 -1.16 1.76 4.05
N GLU A 47 -1.58 2.17 5.24
CA GLU A 47 -2.94 2.69 5.49
C GLU A 47 -3.20 4.00 4.76
N ALA A 48 -2.24 4.93 4.80
CA ALA A 48 -2.34 6.19 4.06
C ALA A 48 -2.40 5.93 2.54
N ALA A 49 -1.58 5.01 2.04
CA ALA A 49 -1.61 4.60 0.64
C ALA A 49 -2.94 3.94 0.25
N ALA A 50 -3.51 3.09 1.12
CA ALA A 50 -4.80 2.45 0.87
C ALA A 50 -5.93 3.48 0.75
N ASN A 51 -5.99 4.46 1.65
CA ASN A 51 -6.95 5.55 1.57
C ASN A 51 -6.77 6.36 0.28
N GLU A 52 -5.54 6.63 -0.11
CA GLU A 52 -5.24 7.37 -1.32
C GLU A 52 -5.62 6.58 -2.60
N VAL A 53 -5.39 5.27 -2.63
CA VAL A 53 -5.85 4.40 -3.72
C VAL A 53 -7.38 4.44 -3.82
N ILE A 54 -8.12 4.42 -2.71
CA ILE A 54 -9.59 4.56 -2.73
C ILE A 54 -9.98 5.92 -3.32
N ARG A 55 -9.38 7.01 -2.84
CA ARG A 55 -9.66 8.37 -3.33
C ARG A 55 -9.40 8.50 -4.83
N LEU A 56 -8.26 8.01 -5.29
CA LEU A 56 -7.89 8.00 -6.71
C LEU A 56 -8.77 7.03 -7.51
N THR A 57 -9.37 6.02 -6.86
CA THR A 57 -10.36 5.16 -7.51
C THR A 57 -11.60 5.93 -7.89
N TYR A 58 -12.15 6.70 -6.97
CA TYR A 58 -13.26 7.60 -7.26
C TYR A 58 -12.88 8.70 -8.26
N ALA A 59 -11.67 9.27 -8.17
CA ALA A 59 -11.23 10.27 -9.14
C ALA A 59 -11.20 9.73 -10.59
N VAL A 60 -10.88 8.45 -10.77
CA VAL A 60 -10.99 7.79 -12.08
C VAL A 60 -12.44 7.62 -12.48
N GLU A 61 -13.31 7.16 -11.58
CA GLU A 61 -14.74 7.01 -11.86
C GLU A 61 -15.37 8.35 -12.28
N ASP A 62 -15.11 9.42 -11.53
CA ASP A 62 -15.57 10.78 -11.84
C ASP A 62 -15.05 11.24 -13.22
N HIS A 63 -13.77 10.98 -13.52
CA HIS A 63 -13.16 11.35 -14.80
C HIS A 63 -13.79 10.64 -16.01
N PHE A 64 -14.29 9.42 -15.82
CA PHE A 64 -15.02 8.67 -16.84
C PHE A 64 -16.51 8.99 -16.87
N GLU A 65 -17.11 9.44 -15.77
CA GLU A 65 -18.52 9.85 -15.71
C GLU A 65 -18.81 11.06 -16.60
N ASP A 66 -17.84 11.98 -16.71
CA ASP A 66 -17.90 13.12 -17.64
C ASP A 66 -17.84 12.69 -19.13
N GLY A 67 -17.50 11.43 -19.40
CA GLY A 67 -17.38 10.84 -20.73
C GLY A 67 -16.06 11.19 -21.43
N VAL A 68 -15.72 10.39 -22.44
CA VAL A 68 -14.55 10.66 -23.29
C VAL A 68 -14.89 11.77 -24.29
N PRO A 69 -14.10 12.85 -24.38
CA PRO A 69 -14.32 13.89 -25.37
C PRO A 69 -14.27 13.35 -26.80
N VAL A 70 -15.14 13.87 -27.66
CA VAL A 70 -15.15 13.47 -29.08
C VAL A 70 -13.85 13.91 -29.76
N THR A 71 -13.31 13.04 -30.62
CA THR A 71 -12.01 13.23 -31.32
C THR A 71 -11.94 14.45 -32.25
N ASN A 72 -13.07 15.09 -32.55
CA ASN A 72 -13.13 16.35 -33.30
C ASN A 72 -12.64 17.58 -32.51
N MET A 73 -12.39 17.44 -31.20
CA MET A 73 -11.77 18.46 -30.33
C MET A 73 -10.41 17.94 -29.81
N PRO A 74 -9.34 17.98 -30.63
CA PRO A 74 -8.09 17.28 -30.34
C PRO A 74 -7.30 17.81 -29.15
N ASP A 75 -7.51 19.07 -28.76
CA ASP A 75 -6.85 19.64 -27.58
C ASP A 75 -7.58 19.23 -26.28
N THR A 76 -8.92 19.22 -26.29
CA THR A 76 -9.74 18.70 -25.18
C THR A 76 -9.50 17.22 -24.95
N HIS A 77 -9.44 16.44 -26.04
CA HIS A 77 -9.14 15.00 -25.99
C HIS A 77 -7.74 14.74 -25.41
N ARG A 78 -6.71 15.47 -25.87
CA ARG A 78 -5.36 15.36 -25.32
C ARG A 78 -5.28 15.75 -23.84
N GLN A 79 -6.00 16.80 -23.44
CA GLN A 79 -6.04 17.23 -22.04
C GLN A 79 -6.69 16.17 -21.16
N TRP A 80 -7.82 15.59 -21.58
CA TRP A 80 -8.50 14.51 -20.87
C TRP A 80 -7.57 13.31 -20.65
N PHE A 81 -6.85 12.86 -21.69
CA PHE A 81 -5.85 11.78 -21.55
C PHE A 81 -4.68 12.15 -20.63
N ALA A 82 -4.27 13.43 -20.61
CA ALA A 82 -3.21 13.90 -19.72
C ALA A 82 -3.66 13.85 -18.25
N ASP A 83 -4.90 14.26 -17.97
CA ASP A 83 -5.49 14.24 -16.65
C ASP A 83 -5.68 12.80 -16.14
N LEU A 84 -6.21 11.90 -16.98
CA LEU A 84 -6.28 10.47 -16.67
C LEU A 84 -4.91 9.89 -16.33
N ARG A 85 -3.89 10.18 -17.15
CA ARG A 85 -2.51 9.71 -16.91
C ARG A 85 -1.94 10.23 -15.60
N MET A 86 -2.30 11.43 -15.17
CA MET A 86 -1.85 11.98 -13.89
C MET A 86 -2.44 11.16 -12.74
N ILE A 87 -3.75 10.93 -12.74
CA ILE A 87 -4.44 10.12 -11.72
C ILE A 87 -3.86 8.71 -11.65
N LEU A 88 -3.63 8.10 -12.82
CA LEU A 88 -3.09 6.75 -12.95
C LEU A 88 -1.62 6.63 -12.48
N ARG A 89 -0.79 7.64 -12.73
CA ARG A 89 0.58 7.70 -12.18
C ARG A 89 0.58 7.84 -10.66
N ASP A 90 -0.34 8.63 -10.11
CA ASP A 90 -0.48 8.76 -8.67
C ASP A 90 -0.87 7.41 -8.05
N LEU A 91 -1.77 6.64 -8.69
CA LEU A 91 -2.12 5.27 -8.29
C LEU A 91 -0.90 4.35 -8.28
N GLU A 92 -0.10 4.37 -9.35
CA GLU A 92 1.12 3.57 -9.43
C GLU A 92 2.13 3.93 -8.33
N SER A 93 2.25 5.22 -7.99
CA SER A 93 3.12 5.66 -6.90
C SER A 93 2.67 5.14 -5.53
N GLN A 94 1.34 5.02 -5.30
CA GLN A 94 0.81 4.42 -4.08
C GLN A 94 1.07 2.92 -4.01
N ALA A 95 1.06 2.23 -5.15
CA ALA A 95 1.30 0.78 -5.21
C ALA A 95 2.64 0.40 -4.55
N LEU A 96 3.66 1.24 -4.66
CA LEU A 96 5.00 0.99 -4.08
C LEU A 96 5.03 1.01 -2.55
N ARG A 97 3.99 1.56 -1.90
CA ARG A 97 3.92 1.73 -0.45
C ARG A 97 3.33 0.51 0.26
N PHE A 98 2.75 -0.43 -0.48
CA PHE A 98 2.18 -1.65 0.10
C PHE A 98 3.25 -2.72 0.32
N PRO A 99 3.31 -3.34 1.50
CA PRO A 99 4.24 -4.43 1.76
C PRO A 99 3.82 -5.75 1.07
N ASP A 100 2.52 -5.94 0.80
CA ASP A 100 2.01 -7.17 0.15
C ASP A 100 2.11 -7.08 -1.38
N PRO A 101 2.91 -7.93 -2.04
CA PRO A 101 3.05 -7.94 -3.50
C PRO A 101 1.72 -8.16 -4.24
N LYS A 102 0.76 -8.88 -3.65
CA LYS A 102 -0.56 -9.09 -4.26
C LYS A 102 -1.33 -7.78 -4.37
N VAL A 103 -1.27 -6.96 -3.33
CA VAL A 103 -1.90 -5.64 -3.31
C VAL A 103 -1.20 -4.72 -4.31
N GLN A 104 0.14 -4.72 -4.36
CA GLN A 104 0.88 -3.96 -5.37
C GLN A 104 0.45 -4.34 -6.79
N GLN A 105 0.37 -5.65 -7.05
CA GLN A 105 0.05 -6.19 -8.37
C GLN A 105 -1.36 -5.82 -8.80
N VAL A 106 -2.35 -5.89 -7.91
CA VAL A 106 -3.73 -5.47 -8.21
C VAL A 106 -3.78 -3.99 -8.60
N VAL A 107 -3.12 -3.10 -7.84
CA VAL A 107 -3.08 -1.66 -8.16
C VAL A 107 -2.40 -1.40 -9.51
N ARG A 108 -1.27 -2.05 -9.77
CA ARG A 108 -0.57 -1.93 -11.06
C ARG A 108 -1.38 -2.50 -12.22
N TRP A 109 -2.07 -3.61 -12.02
CA TRP A 109 -2.93 -4.21 -13.03
C TRP A 109 -4.05 -3.25 -13.45
N ARG A 110 -4.75 -2.64 -12.49
CA ARG A 110 -5.79 -1.64 -12.80
C ARG A 110 -5.24 -0.48 -13.61
N HIS A 111 -4.08 0.05 -13.20
CA HIS A 111 -3.40 1.09 -13.96
C HIS A 111 -3.15 0.65 -15.40
N ALA A 112 -2.55 -0.53 -15.59
CA ALA A 112 -2.24 -1.05 -16.91
C ALA A 112 -3.50 -1.31 -17.77
N GLU A 113 -4.56 -1.86 -17.17
CA GLU A 113 -5.81 -2.18 -17.88
C GLU A 113 -6.50 -0.92 -18.41
N ILE A 114 -6.61 0.12 -17.57
CA ILE A 114 -7.21 1.39 -17.98
C ILE A 114 -6.33 2.09 -19.02
N LEU A 115 -5.00 2.10 -18.85
CA LEU A 115 -4.09 2.78 -19.77
C LEU A 115 -4.01 2.08 -21.14
N ARG A 116 -4.24 0.77 -21.20
CA ARG A 116 -4.19 -0.03 -22.43
C ARG A 116 -5.22 0.43 -23.45
N ASP A 117 -6.43 0.71 -22.99
CA ASP A 117 -7.55 1.09 -23.84
C ASP A 117 -8.53 2.03 -23.09
N PRO A 118 -8.15 3.30 -22.86
CA PRO A 118 -8.98 4.24 -22.10
C PRO A 118 -10.36 4.48 -22.72
N GLU A 119 -10.45 4.45 -24.04
CA GLU A 119 -11.73 4.67 -24.76
C GLU A 119 -12.63 3.45 -24.62
N GLY A 120 -12.12 2.24 -24.86
CA GLY A 120 -12.89 1.01 -24.71
C GLY A 120 -13.26 0.66 -23.26
N VAL A 121 -12.56 1.19 -22.25
CA VAL A 121 -13.02 1.05 -20.85
C VAL A 121 -14.11 2.06 -20.48
N ALA A 122 -14.24 3.16 -21.22
CA ALA A 122 -15.30 4.15 -21.05
C ALA A 122 -16.61 3.73 -21.72
N GLU A 123 -16.52 2.87 -22.76
CA GLU A 123 -17.69 2.34 -23.46
C GLU A 123 -18.57 1.52 -22.50
N GLU A 124 -19.89 1.74 -22.59
CA GLU A 124 -20.88 0.80 -22.08
C GLU A 124 -20.84 -0.43 -22.99
N GLU A 125 -20.36 -1.56 -22.46
CA GLU A 125 -20.56 -2.85 -23.13
C GLU A 125 -22.09 -3.14 -23.16
N ASP A 126 -22.55 -4.13 -23.93
CA ASP A 126 -23.98 -4.50 -24.08
C ASP A 126 -24.72 -4.87 -22.75
N TRP A 127 -24.10 -4.66 -21.58
CA TRP A 127 -24.57 -4.88 -20.21
C TRP A 127 -24.36 -3.59 -19.37
N PRO A 128 -25.17 -3.28 -18.35
CA PRO A 128 -25.56 -1.90 -17.99
C PRO A 128 -24.50 -1.05 -17.26
N THR A 129 -23.22 -1.40 -17.31
CA THR A 129 -22.14 -0.69 -16.63
C THR A 129 -20.90 -0.59 -17.50
N ALA A 130 -20.40 0.62 -17.69
CA ALA A 130 -19.12 0.86 -18.34
C ALA A 130 -17.99 0.08 -17.65
N ARG A 131 -17.09 -0.48 -18.47
CA ARG A 131 -16.05 -1.43 -18.04
C ARG A 131 -15.09 -0.87 -16.99
N TYR A 132 -14.90 0.45 -16.92
CA TYR A 132 -14.12 1.09 -15.85
C TYR A 132 -14.72 0.83 -14.46
N ARG A 133 -16.04 0.74 -14.31
CA ARG A 133 -16.70 0.46 -13.02
C ARG A 133 -16.36 -0.94 -12.54
N ASP A 134 -16.38 -1.93 -13.42
CA ASP A 134 -16.04 -3.31 -13.08
C ASP A 134 -14.57 -3.45 -12.65
N ILE A 135 -13.67 -2.69 -13.28
CA ILE A 135 -12.26 -2.65 -12.88
C ILE A 135 -12.10 -2.01 -11.48
N CYS A 136 -12.89 -0.99 -11.17
CA CYS A 136 -12.75 -0.19 -9.95
C CYS A 136 -13.50 -0.76 -8.72
N ILE A 137 -14.62 -1.46 -8.92
CA ILE A 137 -15.57 -1.82 -7.86
C ILE A 137 -14.97 -2.66 -6.71
N HIS A 138 -13.93 -3.44 -6.98
CA HIS A 138 -13.31 -4.30 -5.98
C HIS A 138 -12.15 -3.64 -5.21
N PHE A 139 -11.67 -2.47 -5.65
CA PHE A 139 -10.58 -1.74 -4.99
C PHE A 139 -10.92 -1.27 -3.58
N PRO A 140 -12.10 -0.67 -3.33
CA PRO A 140 -12.50 -0.29 -1.96
C PRO A 140 -12.50 -1.48 -0.99
N THR A 141 -12.87 -2.67 -1.46
CA THR A 141 -12.83 -3.90 -0.65
C THR A 141 -11.41 -4.28 -0.29
N VAL A 142 -10.50 -4.39 -1.28
CA VAL A 142 -9.08 -4.75 -1.04
C VAL A 142 -8.39 -3.72 -0.14
N MET A 143 -8.53 -2.42 -0.45
CA MET A 143 -7.91 -1.35 0.34
C MET A 143 -8.53 -1.25 1.73
N GLY A 144 -9.84 -1.43 1.84
CA GLY A 144 -10.54 -1.48 3.12
C GLY A 144 -10.02 -2.61 4.02
N THR A 145 -9.72 -3.78 3.46
CA THR A 145 -9.08 -4.87 4.19
C THR A 145 -7.67 -4.50 4.65
N VAL A 146 -6.87 -3.82 3.82
CA VAL A 146 -5.54 -3.31 4.21
C VAL A 146 -5.66 -2.37 5.40
N ILE A 147 -6.63 -1.44 5.37
CA ILE A 147 -6.88 -0.46 6.44
C ILE A 147 -7.33 -1.15 7.72
N ARG A 148 -8.28 -2.09 7.63
CA ARG A 148 -8.80 -2.83 8.80
C ARG A 148 -7.83 -3.88 9.34
N ARG A 149 -6.77 -4.19 8.59
CA ARG A 149 -5.77 -5.23 8.91
C ARG A 149 -6.43 -6.60 9.07
N GLU A 150 -7.42 -6.86 8.24
CA GLU A 150 -8.18 -8.11 8.22
C GLU A 150 -7.59 -9.09 7.20
N PRO A 151 -7.90 -10.39 7.30
CA PRO A 151 -7.66 -11.30 6.19
C PRO A 151 -8.46 -10.85 4.95
N PHE A 152 -7.87 -11.04 3.77
CA PHE A 152 -8.55 -10.80 2.51
C PHE A 152 -9.74 -11.76 2.34
N PRO A 153 -10.91 -11.27 1.88
CA PRO A 153 -12.07 -12.12 1.64
C PRO A 153 -11.75 -13.27 0.70
N ASP A 154 -12.35 -14.44 0.94
CA ASP A 154 -12.17 -15.60 0.08
C ASP A 154 -12.58 -15.29 -1.37
N GLY A 155 -11.75 -15.71 -2.32
CA GLY A 155 -12.02 -15.51 -3.75
C GLY A 155 -11.84 -14.09 -4.27
N ILE A 156 -11.50 -13.09 -3.43
CA ILE A 156 -11.33 -11.70 -3.88
C ILE A 156 -10.29 -11.56 -5.00
N TRP A 157 -9.23 -12.36 -4.95
CA TRP A 157 -8.18 -12.35 -5.97
C TRP A 157 -8.64 -12.87 -7.34
N GLY A 158 -9.70 -13.68 -7.37
CA GLY A 158 -10.31 -14.16 -8.62
C GLY A 158 -11.07 -13.07 -9.37
N GLN A 159 -11.39 -11.95 -8.71
CA GLN A 159 -11.99 -10.77 -9.34
C GLN A 159 -10.97 -9.94 -10.14
N PHE A 160 -9.69 -10.31 -10.09
CA PHE A 160 -8.60 -9.65 -10.81
C PHE A 160 -7.90 -10.64 -11.76
N PRO A 161 -8.61 -11.24 -12.73
CA PRO A 161 -8.09 -12.35 -13.54
C PRO A 161 -6.85 -11.97 -14.36
N GLY A 162 -6.71 -10.71 -14.76
CA GLY A 162 -5.54 -10.21 -15.50
C GLY A 162 -4.37 -9.75 -14.61
N ALA A 163 -4.54 -9.73 -13.28
CA ALA A 163 -3.48 -9.27 -12.38
C ALA A 163 -2.34 -10.27 -12.25
N TRP A 164 -2.55 -11.53 -12.61
CA TRP A 164 -1.55 -12.59 -12.48
C TRP A 164 -1.00 -12.96 -13.87
N PRO A 165 0.29 -13.28 -14.01
CA PRO A 165 0.79 -13.87 -15.25
C PRO A 165 0.04 -15.20 -15.53
N PRO A 166 -0.19 -15.54 -16.82
CA PRO A 166 -0.85 -16.79 -17.21
C PRO A 166 -0.05 -18.03 -16.83
#